data_AF-A0A8S2ZA66-F1
#
_entry.id   AF-A0A8S2ZA66-F1
#
_cell.length_a   1.000
_cell.length_b   1.000
_cell.length_c   1.000
_cell.angle_alpha   90.00
_cell.angle_beta   90.00
_cell.angle_gamma   90.00
#
_symmetry.space_group_name_H-M   'P 1'
#
loop_
_entity.id
_entity.type
_entity.pdbx_description
1 polymer ?
#
loop_
_entity_poly.entity_id
_entity_poly.type
_entity_poly.pdbx_seq_one_letter_code
_entity_poly.pdbx_strand_id
1 'polypeptide(L)' 'LNIKEEHGDQITYVIKDDVEHTKVFPVMLAELDENKTKYQIKSYGLSNSGLEQVFLRVADEITRPEDYERLSQWKKFQNR' A
#
# COMPACT_ATOMS: atom_id res chain seq x y z
N LEU A 1 5.31 -4.22 9.55
CA LEU A 1 5.57 -3.83 8.14
C LEU A 1 6.00 -5.09 7.41
N ASN A 2 5.29 -5.47 6.36
CA ASN A 2 5.70 -6.59 5.51
C ASN A 2 6.38 -6.02 4.26
N ILE A 3 7.55 -6.55 3.92
CA ILE A 3 8.21 -6.24 2.65
C ILE A 3 7.33 -6.81 1.55
N LYS A 4 6.94 -5.98 0.59
CA LYS A 4 6.17 -6.43 -0.58
C LYS A 4 7.13 -6.85 -1.68
N GLU A 5 8.11 -6.00 -1.98
CA GLU A 5 9.04 -6.18 -3.08
C GLU A 5 10.43 -5.69 -2.66
N GLU A 6 11.45 -6.45 -3.03
CA GLU A 6 12.86 -6.09 -2.89
C GLU A 6 13.52 -6.26 -4.26
N HIS A 7 14.14 -5.19 -4.75
CA HIS A 7 14.80 -5.19 -6.05
C HIS A 7 16.08 -4.36 -6.00
N GLY A 8 17.23 -5.04 -6.00
CA GLY A 8 18.53 -4.39 -5.94
C GLY A 8 18.73 -3.59 -4.64
N ASP A 9 18.94 -2.28 -4.75
CA ASP A 9 19.08 -1.37 -3.60
C ASP A 9 17.76 -0.70 -3.19
N GLN A 10 16.63 -1.16 -3.72
CA GLN A 10 15.29 -0.64 -3.43
C GLN A 10 14.44 -1.67 -2.67
N ILE A 11 13.81 -1.21 -1.58
CA ILE A 11 12.84 -1.99 -0.81
C ILE A 11 11.50 -1.26 -0.83
N THR A 12 10.43 -1.98 -1.09
CA THR A 12 9.07 -1.46 -1.13
C THR A 12 8.21 -2.12 -0.06
N TYR A 13 7.60 -1.28 0.78
CA TYR A 13 6.71 -1.69 1.86
C TYR A 13 5.26 -1.36 1.52
N VAL A 14 4.34 -2.23 1.92
CA VAL A 14 2.91 -1.88 1.97
C VAL A 14 2.56 -1.47 3.38
N ILE A 15 2.04 -0.27 3.49
CA ILE A 15 1.43 0.25 4.70
C ILE A 15 -0.08 0.14 4.53
N LYS A 16 -0.77 -0.30 5.60
CA LYS A 16 -2.23 -0.33 5.59
C LYS A 16 -2.75 1.10 5.54
N ASP A 17 -3.78 1.33 4.73
CA ASP A 17 -4.46 2.61 4.67
C ASP A 17 -5.44 2.70 5.85
N ASP A 18 -4.89 2.97 7.03
CA ASP A 18 -5.65 3.26 8.23
C ASP A 18 -5.12 4.50 8.94
N VAL A 19 -6.02 5.18 9.64
CA VAL A 19 -5.78 6.49 10.26
C VAL A 19 -4.59 6.46 11.22
N GLU A 20 -4.35 5.34 11.91
CA GLU A 20 -3.27 5.22 12.88
C GLU A 20 -1.91 5.18 12.21
N HIS A 21 -1.78 4.49 11.07
CA HIS A 21 -0.53 4.47 10.30
C HIS A 21 -0.32 5.78 9.53
N THR A 22 -1.36 6.40 8.97
CA THR A 22 -1.20 7.64 8.19
C THR A 22 -0.80 8.83 9.07
N LYS A 23 -1.23 8.86 10.34
CA LYS A 23 -0.84 9.89 11.32
C LYS A 23 0.67 9.94 11.60
N VAL A 24 1.38 8.82 11.47
CA VAL A 24 2.81 8.77 11.78
C VAL A 24 3.69 9.21 10.61
N PHE A 25 3.14 9.33 9.40
CA PHE A 25 3.91 9.65 8.20
C PHE A 25 4.73 10.94 8.34
N PRO A 26 4.20 12.06 8.85
CA PRO A 26 4.99 13.28 8.97
C PRO A 26 6.26 13.10 9.82
N VAL A 27 6.13 12.42 10.97
CA VAL A 27 7.25 12.16 11.88
C VAL A 27 8.22 11.16 11.26
N MET A 28 7.72 10.06 10.72
CA MET A 28 8.53 9.04 10.06
C MET A 28 9.34 9.60 8.88
N LEU A 29 8.73 10.44 8.04
CA LEU A 29 9.42 11.05 6.90
C LEU A 29 10.48 12.06 7.36
N ALA A 30 10.20 12.83 8.41
CA ALA A 30 11.19 13.74 9.00
C ALA A 30 12.40 12.96 9.57
N GLU A 31 12.16 11.88 10.30
CA GLU A 31 13.23 11.01 10.82
C GLU A 31 14.05 10.37 9.69
N LEU A 32 13.40 9.98 8.59
CA LEU A 32 14.08 9.45 7.40
C LEU A 32 14.98 10.49 6.74
N ASP A 33 14.54 11.75 6.64
CA ASP A 33 15.37 12.84 6.11
C ASP A 33 16.58 13.13 7.01
N GLU A 34 16.36 13.24 8.32
CA GLU A 34 17.41 13.50 9.30
C GLU A 34 18.49 12.40 9.30
N ASN A 35 18.06 11.14 9.15
CA ASN A 35 18.96 10.00 9.19
C ASN A 35 19.38 9.49 7.80
N LYS A 36 19.00 10.18 6.72
CA LYS A 36 19.25 9.74 5.33
C LYS A 36 20.73 9.47 5.07
N THR A 37 21.59 10.38 5.51
CA THR A 37 23.06 10.27 5.36
C THR A 37 23.63 9.14 6.22
N LYS A 38 23.09 8.97 7.43
CA LYS A 38 23.52 7.93 8.38
C LYS A 38 23.25 6.53 7.84
N TYR A 39 22.09 6.33 7.24
CA TYR A 39 21.68 5.04 6.67
C TYR A 39 22.03 4.88 5.17
N GLN A 40 22.73 5.86 4.59
CA GLN A 40 23.12 5.85 3.17
C GLN A 40 21.93 5.67 2.21
N ILE A 41 20.77 6.19 2.58
CA ILE A 41 19.56 6.13 1.75
C ILE A 41 19.71 7.17 0.63
N LYS A 42 19.77 6.73 -0.63
CA LYS A 42 19.85 7.66 -1.78
C LYS A 42 18.56 8.46 -1.95
N SER A 43 17.41 7.80 -1.85
CA SER A 43 16.07 8.38 -2.01
C SER A 43 15.02 7.46 -1.41
N TYR A 44 13.90 8.04 -0.98
CA TYR A 44 12.69 7.32 -0.60
C TYR A 44 11.48 8.06 -1.19
N GLY A 45 10.32 7.39 -1.24
CA GLY A 45 9.09 8.00 -1.72
C GLY A 45 7.86 7.25 -1.24
N LEU A 46 6.74 7.97 -1.16
CA LEU A 46 5.42 7.39 -0.94
C LEU A 46 4.68 7.36 -2.27
N SER A 47 4.05 6.23 -2.57
CA SER A 47 3.21 6.08 -3.76
C SER A 47 1.89 5.44 -3.36
N ASN A 48 0.82 5.93 -3.97
CA ASN A 48 -0.45 5.22 -3.90
C ASN A 48 -0.31 3.93 -4.72
N SER A 49 -0.90 2.85 -4.24
CA SER A 49 -0.98 1.63 -5.03
C SER A 49 -1.75 1.92 -6.33
N GLY A 50 -1.15 1.62 -7.47
CA GLY A 50 -1.82 1.78 -8.77
C GLY A 50 -3.06 0.90 -8.89
N LEU A 51 -4.01 1.29 -9.75
CA LEU A 51 -5.24 0.54 -10.02
C LEU A 51 -4.95 -0.91 -10.42
N GLU A 52 -3.86 -1.16 -11.15
CA GLU A 52 -3.41 -2.51 -11.51
C GLU A 52 -3.13 -3.38 -10.29
N GLN A 53 -2.42 -2.85 -9.28
CA GLN A 53 -2.16 -3.57 -8.03
C GLN A 53 -3.41 -3.74 -7.15
N VAL A 54 -4.41 -2.87 -7.31
CA VAL A 54 -5.71 -3.05 -6.66
C VAL A 54 -6.50 -4.14 -7.37
N PHE A 55 -6.52 -4.13 -8.71
CA PHE A 55 -7.20 -5.12 -9.52
C PHE A 55 -6.66 -6.53 -9.28
N LEU A 56 -5.34 -6.71 -9.24
CA LEU A 56 -4.72 -8.00 -8.94
C LEU A 56 -5.04 -8.49 -7.53
N ARG A 57 -4.98 -7.61 -6.52
CA ARG A 57 -5.37 -7.97 -5.14
C ARG A 57 -6.83 -8.40 -5.04
N VAL A 58 -7.73 -7.66 -5.70
CA VAL A 58 -9.14 -8.01 -5.75
C VAL A 58 -9.35 -9.33 -6.49
N ALA A 59 -8.61 -9.58 -7.58
CA ALA A 59 -8.66 -10.86 -8.29
C ALA A 59 -8.19 -12.03 -7.42
N ASP A 60 -7.12 -11.86 -6.63
CA ASP A 60 -6.62 -12.87 -5.70
C ASP A 60 -7.59 -13.13 -4.53
N GLU A 61 -8.37 -12.12 -4.12
CA GLU A 61 -9.42 -12.27 -3.13
C GLU A 61 -10.66 -12.99 -3.68
N ILE A 62 -10.90 -12.94 -5.00
CA ILE A 62 -12.00 -13.64 -5.68
C ILE A 62 -11.54 -15.05 -6.07
N THR A 63 -11.44 -15.94 -5.08
CA THR A 63 -11.09 -17.34 -5.34
C THR A 63 -12.31 -18.26 -5.36
N ARG A 64 -13.45 -17.84 -4.78
CA ARG A 64 -14.68 -18.64 -4.72
C ARG A 64 -15.84 -17.94 -5.44
N PRO A 65 -16.77 -18.70 -6.05
CA PRO A 65 -17.94 -18.13 -6.73
C PRO A 65 -18.78 -17.18 -5.85
N GLU A 66 -18.81 -17.41 -4.54
CA GLU A 66 -19.50 -16.59 -3.54
C GLU A 66 -18.86 -15.20 -3.32
N ASP A 67 -17.58 -15.03 -3.63
CA ASP A 67 -16.90 -13.73 -3.52
C ASP A 67 -17.36 -12.75 -4.61
N TYR A 68 -17.79 -13.26 -5.77
CA TYR A 68 -18.38 -12.46 -6.84
C TYR A 68 -19.71 -11.81 -6.44
N GLU A 69 -20.52 -12.47 -5.60
CA GLU A 69 -21.79 -11.90 -5.13
C GLU A 69 -21.54 -10.71 -4.20
N ARG A 70 -20.52 -10.79 -3.33
CA ARG A 70 -20.15 -9.69 -2.41
C ARG A 70 -19.70 -8.43 -3.17
N LEU A 71 -18.92 -8.59 -4.24
CA LEU A 71 -18.50 -7.48 -5.10
C LEU A 71 -19.66 -6.84 -5.87
N SER A 72 -20.60 -7.67 -6.32
CA SER A 72 -21.80 -7.21 -7.02
C SER A 72 -22.68 -6.32 -6.13
N GLN A 73 -22.73 -6.60 -4.82
CA GLN A 73 -23.41 -5.75 -3.85
C GLN A 73 -22.67 -4.42 -3.65
N TRP A 74 -21.34 -4.43 -3.52
CA TRP A 74 -20.54 -3.21 -3.34
C TRP A 74 -20.64 -2.22 -4.51
N LYS A 75 -20.68 -2.71 -5.77
CA LYS A 75 -20.93 -1.87 -6.96
C LYS A 75 -22.29 -1.17 -6.92
N LYS A 76 -23.31 -1.77 -6.31
CA LYS A 76 -24.64 -1.13 -6.15
C LYS A 76 -24.63 0.01 -5.13
N PHE A 77 -23.72 -0.02 -4.15
CA PHE A 77 -23.57 1.06 -3.16
C PHE A 77 -22.79 2.26 -3.69
N GLN A 78 -21.88 2.07 -4.65
CA GLN A 78 -21.12 3.17 -5.27
C GLN A 78 -21.92 3.97 -6.32
N ASN A 79 -23.01 3.40 -6.85
CA ASN A 79 -23.89 4.02 -7.84
C ASN A 79 -25.15 4.68 -7.23
N ARG A 80 -25.10 5.04 -5.94
CA ARG A 80 -26.18 5.76 -5.24
C ARG A 80 -25.73 7.12 -4.77
#